data_AF-A0A453SU97-F1
#
_entry.id   AF-A0A453SU97-F1
#
_cell.length_a   1.000
_cell.length_b   1.000
_cell.length_c   1.000
_cell.angle_alpha   90.00
_cell.angle_beta   90.00
_cell.angle_gamma   90.00
#
_symmetry.space_group_name_H-M   'P 1'
#
loop_
_entity.id
_entity.type
_entity.pdbx_description
1 polymer ?
#
loop_
_entity_poly.entity_id
_entity_poly.type
_entity_poly.pdbx_seq_one_letter_code
_entity_poly.pdbx_strand_id
1 'polypeptide(L)' 'MKTEEEGSDYLVDHSIVMYLMNPKMEFVKFFGKNYDEDTLAEGIIKEVREHKRS' A
#
# COMPACT_ATOMS: atom_id res chain seq x y z
N MET A 1 6.49 43.61 11.02
CA MET A 1 6.41 42.80 12.24
C MET A 1 5.94 41.43 11.78
N LYS A 2 6.80 40.40 11.85
CA LYS A 2 6.44 39.02 11.53
C LYS A 2 5.61 38.48 12.70
N THR A 3 4.34 38.18 12.49
CA THR A 3 3.49 37.52 13.48
C THR A 3 3.53 36.01 13.24
N GLU A 4 4.44 35.38 13.97
CA GLU A 4 4.37 34.10 14.71
C GLU A 4 3.47 32.96 14.16
N GLU A 5 4.19 31.87 13.83
CA GLU A 5 3.79 30.47 13.66
C GLU A 5 3.09 30.05 12.36
N GLU A 6 3.81 30.17 11.24
CA GLU A 6 3.90 29.07 10.27
C GLU A 6 4.34 27.80 11.04
N GLY A 7 3.38 27.03 11.54
CA GLY A 7 3.58 25.77 12.26
C GLY A 7 4.34 24.77 11.41
N SER A 8 5.66 24.83 11.51
CA SER A 8 6.72 24.02 10.90
C SER A 8 6.26 22.92 9.96
N ASP A 9 6.40 23.12 8.65
CA ASP A 9 6.38 22.01 7.71
C ASP A 9 7.41 20.96 8.16
N TYR A 10 6.94 19.76 8.45
CA TYR A 10 7.78 18.64 8.85
C TYR A 10 7.54 17.44 7.94
N LEU A 11 8.62 16.74 7.61
CA LEU A 11 8.53 15.51 6.86
C LEU A 11 8.04 14.39 7.78
N VAL A 12 7.02 13.67 7.32
CA VAL A 12 6.55 12.46 8.00
C VAL A 12 7.12 11.25 7.28
N ASP A 13 7.84 10.41 8.02
CA ASP A 13 8.32 9.15 7.49
C ASP A 13 7.16 8.15 7.40
N HIS A 14 7.06 7.49 6.26
CA HIS A 14 6.01 6.53 5.97
C HIS A 14 6.60 5.31 5.28
N SER A 15 6.10 4.14 5.67
CA SER A 15 6.42 2.91 4.96
C SER A 15 5.73 2.87 3.61
N ILE A 16 6.48 2.58 2.55
CA ILE A 16 5.93 2.36 1.20
C ILE A 16 5.50 0.89 1.10
N VAL A 17 4.23 0.63 1.42
CA VAL A 17 3.61 -0.70 1.43
C VAL A 17 2.22 -0.62 0.82
N MET A 18 1.89 -1.58 -0.02
CA MET A 18 0.58 -1.77 -0.62
C MET A 18 -0.08 -3.00 0.01
N TYR A 19 -1.33 -2.86 0.46
CA TYR A 19 -2.09 -3.94 1.07
C TYR A 19 -3.18 -4.42 0.12
N LEU A 20 -3.19 -5.73 -0.17
CA LEU A 20 -4.26 -6.39 -0.89
C LEU A 20 -5.28 -6.91 0.11
N MET A 21 -6.51 -6.45 -0.05
CA MET A 21 -7.67 -6.82 0.75
C MET A 21 -8.67 -7.56 -0.13
N ASN A 22 -9.41 -8.52 0.44
CA ASN A 22 -10.49 -9.19 -0.27
C ASN A 22 -11.79 -8.34 -0.24
N PRO A 23 -12.87 -8.75 -0.94
CA PRO A 23 -14.13 -8.01 -0.95
C PRO A 23 -14.83 -7.88 0.41
N LYS A 24 -14.45 -8.68 1.42
CA LYS A 24 -14.93 -8.60 2.79
C LYS A 24 -14.08 -7.69 3.67
N MET A 25 -13.13 -6.96 3.08
CA MET A 25 -12.15 -6.13 3.79
C MET A 25 -11.25 -6.94 4.74
N GLU A 26 -11.00 -8.22 4.40
CA GLU A 26 -10.04 -9.05 5.13
C GLU A 26 -8.68 -8.98 4.44
N PHE A 27 -7.62 -8.99 5.25
CA PHE A 27 -6.25 -8.96 4.76
C PHE A 27 -5.92 -10.22 3.95
N VAL A 28 -5.33 -10.04 2.78
CA VAL A 28 -4.83 -11.13 1.93
C VAL A 28 -3.31 -11.15 1.94
N LYS A 29 -2.69 -10.03 1.54
CA LYS A 29 -1.24 -9.95 1.32
C LYS A 29 -0.75 -8.52 1.34
N PHE A 30 0.54 -8.32 1.57
CA PHE A 30 1.20 -7.02 1.39
C PHE A 30 2.29 -7.09 0.32
N PHE A 31 2.51 -5.98 -0.36
CA PHE A 31 3.56 -5.77 -1.35
C PHE A 31 4.40 -4.56 -0.95
N GLY A 32 5.70 -4.76 -0.78
CA GLY A 32 6.63 -3.68 -0.40
C GLY A 32 7.18 -2.94 -1.59
N LYS A 33 7.99 -1.90 -1.33
CA LYS A 33 8.70 -1.09 -2.35
C LYS A 33 9.63 -1.87 -3.29
N ASN A 34 9.92 -3.14 -3.00
CA ASN A 34 10.83 -3.98 -3.77
C ASN A 34 10.15 -4.71 -4.94
N TYR A 35 8.83 -4.57 -5.08
CA TYR A 35 8.07 -5.10 -6.23
C TYR A 35 8.03 -4.03 -7.32
N ASP A 36 8.39 -4.44 -8.54
CA ASP A 36 8.11 -3.66 -9.75
C ASP A 36 6.65 -3.87 -10.20
N GLU A 37 6.24 -3.15 -11.23
CA GLU A 37 4.88 -3.18 -11.77
C GLU A 37 4.44 -4.58 -12.20
N ASP A 38 5.35 -5.35 -12.81
CA ASP A 38 5.06 -6.67 -13.35
C ASP A 38 4.89 -7.69 -12.23
N THR A 39 5.84 -7.75 -11.29
CA THR A 39 5.78 -8.67 -10.14
C THR A 39 4.62 -8.35 -9.19
N LEU A 40 4.26 -7.06 -9.06
CA LEU A 40 3.06 -6.64 -8.33
C LEU A 40 1.78 -7.14 -9.03
N ALA A 41 1.64 -6.90 -10.33
CA ALA A 41 0.47 -7.30 -11.10
C ALA A 41 0.28 -8.82 -11.11
N GLU A 42 1.36 -9.57 -11.36
CA GLU A 42 1.35 -11.04 -11.30
C GLU A 42 0.96 -11.55 -9.91
N GLY A 43 1.51 -10.92 -8.86
CA GLY A 43 1.17 -11.20 -7.47
C GLY A 43 -0.32 -11.06 -7.20
N ILE A 44 -0.92 -9.94 -7.59
CA ILE A 44 -2.36 -9.68 -7.41
C ILE A 44 -3.20 -10.69 -8.21
N ILE A 45 -2.85 -10.94 -9.48
CA ILE A 45 -3.59 -11.89 -10.34
C ILE A 45 -3.58 -13.30 -9.73
N LYS A 46 -2.46 -13.72 -9.15
CA LYS A 46 -2.34 -15.01 -8.47
C LYS A 46 -3.33 -15.11 -7.31
N GLU A 47 -3.31 -14.14 -6.39
CA GLU A 47 -4.21 -14.15 -5.22
C GLU A 47 -5.69 -14.12 -5.65
N VAL A 48 -6.04 -13.35 -6.69
CA VAL A 48 -7.42 -13.31 -7.24
C VAL A 48 -7.84 -14.66 -7.84
N ARG A 49 -6.94 -15.34 -8.56
CA ARG A 49 -7.22 -16.67 -9.15
C ARG A 49 -7.41 -17.73 -8.08
N GLU A 50 -6.63 -17.69 -7.01
CA GLU A 50 -6.75 -18.60 -5.87
C GLU A 50 -8.06 -18.36 -5.12
N HIS A 51 -8.45 -17.10 -4.90
CA HIS A 51 -9.70 -16.74 -4.25
C HIS A 51 -10.96 -17.22 -5.00
N LYS A 52 -10.94 -17.24 -6.34
CA LYS A 52 -12.06 -17.76 -7.14
C LYS A 52 -12.23 -19.27 -7.12
N ARG A 53 -11.25 -20.02 -6.59
CA ARG A 53 -11.30 -21.49 -6.49
C ARG A 53 -11.87 -21.97 -5.15
N SER A 54 -12.01 -21.09 -4.16
CA SER A 54 -12.66 -21.37 -2.87
C SER A 54 -14.14 -21.00 -2.90
#